data_AF-A0A2K9D9F3-F1
#
_entry.id   AF-A0A2K9D9F3-F1
#
_cell.length_a   1.000
_cell.length_b   1.000
_cell.length_c   1.000
_cell.angle_alpha   90.00
_cell.angle_beta   90.00
_cell.angle_gamma   90.00
#
_symmetry.space_group_name_H-M   'P 1'
#
loop_
_entity.id
_entity.type
_entity.pdbx_description
1 polymer ?
#
loop_
_entity_poly.entity_id
_entity_poly.type
_entity_poly.pdbx_seq_one_letter_code
_entity_poly.pdbx_strand_id
1 'polypeptide(L)'
;MILPTEIRVGVVTYRVTRDPAEWQGIEHRTQTKGYYGHSQHTEAVIYLNPEASADVTRLTLWHEVLHCLDEVAMGNPNWLKLSGHPDDNDAAEETVIRMWEAPTLAVLRDNPALVTYLTA
;
A
#
# COMPACT_ATOMS: atom_id res chain seq x y z
N MET A 1 -6.26 -2.48 18.66
CA MET A 1 -6.68 -1.19 18.04
C MET A 1 -7.66 -1.44 16.91
N ILE A 2 -8.49 -0.46 16.59
CA ILE A 2 -9.48 -0.55 15.52
C ILE A 2 -8.77 -0.38 14.17
N LEU A 3 -8.99 -1.30 13.24
CA LEU A 3 -8.52 -1.20 11.86
C LEU A 3 -9.18 0.01 11.19
N PRO A 4 -8.44 0.93 10.54
CA PRO A 4 -9.05 2.02 9.79
C PRO A 4 -9.87 1.46 8.64
N THR A 5 -11.06 2.03 8.39
CA THR A 5 -11.96 1.61 7.31
C THR A 5 -11.68 2.32 5.99
N GLU A 6 -10.98 3.45 6.04
CA GLU A 6 -10.61 4.26 4.88
C GLU A 6 -9.21 4.85 5.06
N ILE A 7 -8.47 4.97 3.96
CA ILE A 7 -7.15 5.60 3.92
C ILE A 7 -7.07 6.52 2.71
N ARG A 8 -6.78 7.79 2.93
CA ARG A 8 -6.55 8.78 1.89
C ARG A 8 -5.10 8.75 1.41
N VAL A 9 -4.90 8.55 0.11
CA VAL A 9 -3.60 8.62 -0.55
C VAL A 9 -3.70 9.64 -1.69
N GLY A 10 -3.16 10.83 -1.44
CA GLY A 10 -3.31 11.98 -2.34
C GLY A 10 -4.78 12.37 -2.55
N VAL A 11 -5.27 12.22 -3.78
CA VAL A 11 -6.66 12.51 -4.16
C VAL A 11 -7.60 11.31 -4.08
N VAL A 12 -7.05 10.11 -3.86
CA VAL A 12 -7.82 8.86 -3.81
C VAL A 12 -8.07 8.48 -2.35
N THR A 13 -9.29 8.03 -2.04
CA THR A 13 -9.61 7.44 -0.73
C THR A 13 -9.87 5.96 -0.94
N TYR A 14 -9.05 5.12 -0.32
CA TYR A 14 -9.15 3.68 -0.41
C TYR A 14 -10.00 3.15 0.73
N ARG A 15 -11.01 2.34 0.43
CA ARG A 15 -11.71 1.54 1.43
C ARG A 15 -10.81 0.39 1.87
N VAL A 16 -10.72 0.13 3.17
CA VAL A 16 -9.99 -1.02 3.73
C VAL A 16 -11.00 -2.09 4.12
N THR A 17 -10.78 -3.32 3.67
CA THR A 17 -11.65 -4.46 3.97
C THR A 17 -10.87 -5.68 4.41
N ARG A 18 -11.50 -6.45 5.31
CA ARG A 18 -11.10 -7.79 5.76
C ARG A 18 -12.24 -8.79 5.58
N ASP A 19 -13.19 -8.48 4.70
CA ASP A 19 -14.32 -9.37 4.45
C ASP A 19 -13.83 -10.66 3.77
N PRO A 20 -14.15 -11.86 4.31
CA PRO A 20 -13.69 -13.12 3.72
C PRO A 20 -14.20 -13.40 2.31
N ALA A 21 -15.41 -12.96 1.98
CA ALA A 21 -15.97 -13.18 0.65
C ALA A 21 -15.31 -12.26 -0.38
N GLU A 22 -15.05 -11.01 -0.02
CA GLU A 22 -14.26 -10.08 -0.84
C GLU A 22 -12.82 -10.60 -1.06
N TRP A 23 -12.17 -11.11 0.00
CA TRP A 23 -10.84 -11.69 -0.08
C TRP A 23 -10.78 -12.90 -1.01
N GLN A 24 -11.71 -13.85 -0.84
CA GLN A 24 -11.82 -15.02 -1.71
C GLN A 24 -12.02 -14.62 -3.18
N GLY A 25 -12.82 -13.57 -3.43
CA GLY A 25 -13.02 -13.00 -4.76
C GLY A 25 -11.72 -12.48 -5.37
N ILE A 26 -10.86 -11.82 -4.59
CA ILE A 26 -9.55 -11.37 -5.04
C ILE A 26 -8.62 -12.54 -5.34
N GLU A 27 -8.46 -13.50 -4.43
CA GLU A 27 -7.60 -14.67 -4.66
C GLU A 27 -7.98 -15.43 -5.94
N HIS A 28 -9.30 -15.54 -6.20
CA HIS A 28 -9.79 -16.15 -7.44
C HIS A 28 -9.50 -15.29 -8.67
N ARG A 29 -9.67 -13.97 -8.61
CA ARG A 29 -9.41 -13.07 -9.75
C ARG A 29 -7.93 -13.00 -10.11
N THR A 30 -7.04 -12.90 -9.12
CA THR A 30 -5.60 -12.71 -9.34
C THR A 30 -4.84 -14.02 -9.51
N GLN A 31 -5.43 -15.16 -9.14
CA GLN A 31 -4.78 -16.48 -9.13
C GLN A 31 -3.51 -16.53 -8.25
N THR A 32 -3.32 -15.55 -7.37
CA THR A 32 -2.18 -15.46 -6.46
C THR A 32 -2.54 -16.06 -5.12
N LYS A 33 -1.80 -17.09 -4.69
CA LYS A 33 -1.96 -17.70 -3.36
C LYS A 33 -0.87 -17.23 -2.40
N GLY A 34 -1.22 -17.12 -1.13
CA GLY A 34 -0.28 -16.82 -0.05
C GLY A 34 -0.02 -15.33 0.18
N TYR A 35 -0.78 -14.45 -0.48
CA TYR A 35 -0.72 -13.02 -0.18
C TYR A 35 -1.43 -12.71 1.14
N TYR A 36 -0.94 -11.68 1.81
CA TYR A 36 -1.57 -11.18 3.04
C TYR A 36 -2.41 -9.93 2.79
N GLY A 37 -2.19 -9.24 1.67
CA GLY A 37 -2.93 -8.05 1.25
C GLY A 37 -2.96 -7.89 -0.26
N HIS A 38 -3.79 -6.97 -0.73
CA HIS A 38 -3.84 -6.55 -2.12
C HIS A 38 -4.48 -5.16 -2.26
N SER A 39 -3.82 -4.21 -2.89
CA SER A 39 -4.40 -2.94 -3.32
C SER A 39 -4.96 -3.02 -4.74
N GLN A 40 -6.25 -2.70 -4.90
CA GLN A 40 -6.92 -2.59 -6.19
C GLN A 40 -7.26 -1.12 -6.48
N HIS A 41 -6.47 -0.49 -7.33
CA HIS A 41 -6.56 0.95 -7.59
C HIS A 41 -7.82 1.36 -8.35
N THR A 42 -8.30 0.53 -9.28
CA THR A 42 -9.50 0.83 -10.08
C THR A 42 -10.76 0.92 -9.21
N GLU A 43 -10.84 0.07 -8.18
CA GLU A 43 -11.98 0.03 -7.25
C GLU A 43 -11.72 0.90 -6.00
N ALA A 44 -10.50 1.45 -5.86
CA ALA A 44 -10.01 2.12 -4.66
C ALA A 44 -10.25 1.31 -3.38
N VAL A 45 -9.79 0.05 -3.37
CA VAL A 45 -9.93 -0.86 -2.23
C VAL A 45 -8.58 -1.46 -1.84
N ILE A 46 -8.32 -1.54 -0.54
CA ILE A 46 -7.25 -2.32 0.07
C ILE A 46 -7.88 -3.53 0.73
N TYR A 47 -7.58 -4.71 0.20
CA TYR A 47 -7.99 -5.98 0.76
C TYR A 47 -6.90 -6.51 1.68
N LEU A 48 -7.30 -7.02 2.82
CA LEU A 48 -6.42 -7.66 3.79
C LEU A 48 -6.93 -9.06 4.09
N ASN A 49 -6.02 -10.02 4.18
CA ASN A 49 -6.36 -11.40 4.49
C ASN A 49 -7.04 -11.49 5.88
N PRO A 50 -8.27 -12.04 5.96
CA PRO A 50 -8.98 -12.15 7.23
C PRO A 50 -8.28 -13.06 8.24
N GLU A 51 -7.49 -14.04 7.79
CA GLU A 51 -6.82 -15.03 8.63
C GLU A 51 -5.46 -14.56 9.16
N ALA A 52 -4.95 -13.43 8.68
CA ALA A 52 -3.68 -12.88 9.15
C ALA A 52 -3.74 -12.47 10.64
N SER A 53 -2.65 -12.75 11.36
CA SER A 53 -2.48 -12.27 12.73
C SER A 53 -2.44 -10.74 12.78
N ALA A 54 -2.72 -10.14 13.93
CA ALA A 54 -2.79 -8.69 14.06
C ALA A 54 -1.48 -7.98 13.62
N ASP A 55 -0.32 -8.54 13.97
CA ASP A 55 0.97 -7.96 13.59
C ASP A 55 1.23 -8.06 12.08
N VAL A 56 0.85 -9.19 11.48
CA VAL A 56 0.93 -9.37 10.03
C VAL A 56 -0.01 -8.40 9.33
N THR A 57 -1.28 -8.31 9.76
CA THR A 57 -2.26 -7.35 9.21
C THR A 57 -1.75 -5.92 9.27
N ARG A 58 -1.10 -5.52 10.38
CA ARG A 58 -0.56 -4.17 10.56
C ARG A 58 0.52 -3.85 9.52
N LEU A 59 1.51 -4.73 9.39
CA LEU A 59 2.60 -4.55 8.43
C LEU A 59 2.08 -4.63 6.98
N THR A 60 1.16 -5.55 6.71
CA THR A 60 0.52 -5.69 5.41
C THR A 60 -0.28 -4.44 5.04
N LEU A 61 -1.06 -3.86 5.96
CA LEU A 61 -1.79 -2.63 5.66
C LEU A 61 -0.84 -1.52 5.22
N TRP A 62 0.30 -1.35 5.92
CA TRP A 62 1.31 -0.40 5.49
C TRP A 62 1.87 -0.73 4.12
N HIS A 63 2.18 -2.00 3.85
CA HIS A 63 2.65 -2.46 2.55
C HIS A 63 1.68 -2.12 1.40
N GLU A 64 0.39 -2.38 1.56
CA GLU A 64 -0.61 -2.03 0.54
C GLU A 64 -0.79 -0.52 0.38
N VAL A 65 -0.60 0.26 1.46
CA VAL A 65 -0.59 1.73 1.37
C VAL A 65 0.62 2.22 0.56
N LEU A 66 1.78 1.57 0.67
CA LEU A 66 2.94 1.87 -0.18
C LEU A 66 2.65 1.57 -1.66
N HIS A 67 1.96 0.47 -1.98
CA HIS A 67 1.49 0.23 -3.35
C HIS A 67 0.54 1.33 -3.84
N CYS A 68 -0.37 1.80 -2.99
CA CYS A 68 -1.27 2.91 -3.33
C CYS A 68 -0.50 4.22 -3.56
N LEU A 69 0.54 4.48 -2.76
CA LEU A 69 1.42 5.63 -2.91
C LEU A 69 2.17 5.59 -4.24
N ASP A 70 2.73 4.43 -4.57
CA ASP A 70 3.44 4.18 -5.83
C ASP A 70 2.55 4.46 -7.04
N GLU A 71 1.33 3.92 -7.03
CA GLU A 71 0.34 4.14 -8.09
C GLU A 71 -0.02 5.64 -8.22
N VAL A 72 -0.33 6.31 -7.11
CA VAL A 72 -0.77 7.72 -7.15
C VAL A 72 0.36 8.67 -7.52
N ALA A 73 1.57 8.42 -7.04
CA ALA A 73 2.72 9.29 -7.31
C ALA A 73 3.32 9.06 -8.70
N MET A 74 3.28 7.83 -9.20
CA MET A 74 4.10 7.44 -10.35
C MET A 74 3.39 6.60 -11.42
N GLY A 75 2.16 6.12 -11.18
CA GLY A 75 1.39 5.34 -12.15
C GLY A 75 2.04 3.99 -12.49
N ASN A 76 2.66 3.33 -11.50
CA ASN A 76 3.33 2.01 -11.59
C ASN A 76 4.60 1.97 -12.47
N PRO A 77 5.68 2.67 -12.10
CA PRO A 77 6.94 2.60 -12.81
C PRO A 77 7.71 1.33 -12.45
N ASN A 78 8.49 0.83 -13.41
CA ASN A 78 9.54 -0.13 -13.09
C ASN A 78 10.70 0.61 -12.40
N TRP A 79 10.86 0.41 -11.09
CA TRP A 79 11.88 1.08 -10.27
C TRP A 79 13.32 0.89 -10.79
N LEU A 80 13.63 -0.24 -11.43
CA LEU A 80 14.93 -0.49 -12.08
C LEU A 80 15.19 0.44 -13.28
N LYS A 81 14.15 1.07 -13.83
CA LYS A 81 14.25 2.02 -14.93
C LYS A 81 14.28 3.48 -14.45
N LEU A 82 14.02 3.73 -13.17
CA LEU A 82 13.94 5.09 -12.62
C LEU A 82 15.30 5.76 -12.49
N SER A 83 16.39 5.02 -12.34
CA SER A 83 17.72 5.60 -12.16
C SER A 83 18.36 6.13 -13.44
N GLY A 84 17.88 5.72 -14.62
CA GLY A 84 18.54 5.98 -15.90
C GLY A 84 19.95 5.36 -16.06
N HIS A 85 20.52 4.84 -14.96
CA HIS A 85 21.86 4.28 -14.83
C HIS A 85 21.77 3.04 -13.93
N PRO A 86 21.47 1.85 -14.50
CA PRO A 86 21.33 0.61 -13.74
C PRO A 86 22.64 0.14 -13.07
N ASP A 87 23.77 0.78 -13.38
CA ASP A 87 25.09 0.48 -12.81
C ASP A 87 25.42 1.31 -11.55
N ASP A 88 24.59 2.30 -11.19
CA ASP A 88 24.76 3.15 -10.00
C ASP A 88 23.56 3.01 -9.04
N ASN A 89 23.68 2.08 -8.10
CA ASN A 89 22.63 1.74 -7.14
C ASN A 89 22.27 2.91 -6.21
N ASP A 90 23.24 3.77 -5.88
CA ASP A 90 23.04 4.87 -4.92
C ASP A 90 22.17 5.97 -5.56
N ALA A 91 22.38 6.27 -6.84
CA ALA A 91 21.56 7.22 -7.60
C ALA A 91 20.11 6.71 -7.80
N ALA A 92 19.95 5.39 -7.95
CA ALA A 92 18.64 4.74 -8.03
C ALA A 92 17.86 4.85 -6.72
N GLU A 93 18.52 4.53 -5.60
CA GLU A 93 17.94 4.63 -4.26
C GLU A 93 17.49 6.06 -3.94
N GLU A 94 18.37 7.05 -4.13
CA GLU A 94 18.06 8.47 -3.85
C GLU A 94 16.86 8.96 -4.67
N THR A 95 16.74 8.51 -5.92
CA THR A 95 15.59 8.85 -6.78
C THR A 95 14.28 8.30 -6.20
N VAL A 96 14.28 7.04 -5.75
CA VAL A 96 13.11 6.42 -5.11
C VAL A 96 12.77 7.12 -3.80
N ILE A 97 13.76 7.43 -2.96
CA ILE A 97 13.56 8.14 -1.69
C ILE A 97 12.85 9.47 -1.93
N ARG A 98 13.39 10.32 -2.82
CA ARG A 98 12.81 11.64 -3.12
C ARG A 98 11.38 11.57 -3.64
N MET A 99 11.04 10.52 -4.37
CA MET A 99 9.68 10.30 -4.87
C MET A 99 8.70 9.96 -3.75
N TRP A 100 9.16 9.28 -2.69
CA TRP A 100 8.30 8.84 -1.59
C TRP A 100 8.24 9.80 -0.41
N GLU A 101 9.23 10.68 -0.22
CA GLU A 101 9.30 11.63 0.89
C GLU A 101 8.00 12.43 1.10
N ALA A 102 7.61 13.25 0.12
CA ALA A 102 6.43 14.10 0.26
C ALA A 102 5.11 13.31 0.28
N PRO A 103 4.89 12.31 -0.59
CA PRO A 103 3.67 11.49 -0.55
C PRO A 103 3.50 10.72 0.76
N THR A 104 4.57 10.14 1.30
CA THR A 104 4.54 9.41 2.58
C THR A 104 4.13 10.35 3.72
N LEU A 105 4.74 11.54 3.80
CA LEU A 105 4.37 12.53 4.81
C LEU A 105 2.90 12.98 4.68
N ALA A 106 2.41 13.15 3.45
CA ALA A 106 1.01 13.49 3.21
C ALA A 106 0.06 12.38 3.71
N VAL A 107 0.35 11.11 3.42
CA VAL A 107 -0.45 9.97 3.91
C VAL A 107 -0.46 9.91 5.43
N LEU A 108 0.70 10.06 6.09
CA LEU A 108 0.76 10.02 7.55
C LEU A 108 -0.04 11.16 8.19
N ARG A 109 0.04 12.37 7.62
CA ARG A 109 -0.71 13.55 8.10
C ARG A 109 -2.22 13.40 7.90
N ASP A 110 -2.63 12.92 6.74
CA ASP A 110 -4.03 12.89 6.34
C ASP A 110 -4.79 11.70 6.96
N ASN A 111 -4.08 10.74 7.57
CA ASN A 111 -4.65 9.50 8.14
C ASN A 111 -4.19 9.25 9.59
N PRO A 112 -4.61 10.06 10.58
CA PRO A 112 -4.21 9.88 11.98
C PRO A 112 -4.63 8.53 12.57
N ALA A 113 -5.75 7.97 12.10
CA ALA A 113 -6.22 6.63 12.50
C ALA A 113 -5.28 5.52 12.00
N LEU A 114 -4.72 5.68 10.80
CA LEU A 114 -3.71 4.76 10.27
C LEU A 114 -2.45 4.81 11.13
N VAL A 115 -1.91 5.99 11.41
CA VAL A 115 -0.71 6.14 12.27
C VAL A 115 -0.92 5.47 13.62
N THR A 116 -2.07 5.75 14.25
CA THR A 116 -2.43 5.16 15.54
C THR A 116 -2.52 3.63 15.47
N TYR A 117 -3.04 3.08 14.38
CA TYR A 117 -3.11 1.62 14.17
C TYR A 117 -1.72 1.00 13.95
N LEU A 118 -0.84 1.69 13.22
CA LEU A 118 0.51 1.22 12.86
C LEU A 118 1.52 1.27 14.01
N THR A 119 1.30 2.10 15.04
CA THR A 119 2.27 2.30 16.13
C THR A 119 1.82 1.76 17.49
N ALA A 120 0.69 1.08 17.54
CA ALA A 120 0.10 0.55 18.78
C ALA A 120 0.40 -0.93 19.04
#